data_AF-A0A554KSX9-F1
#
_entry.id   AF-A0A554KSX9-F1
#
_cell.length_a   1.000
_cell.length_b   1.000
_cell.length_c   1.000
_cell.angle_alpha   90.00
_cell.angle_beta   90.00
_cell.angle_gamma   90.00
#
_symmetry.space_group_name_H-M   'P 1'
#
loop_
_entity.id
_entity.type
_entity.pdbx_description
1 polymer ?
#
loop_
_entity_poly.entity_id
_entity_poly.type
_entity_poly.pdbx_seq_one_letter_code
_entity_poly.pdbx_strand_id
1 'polypeptide(L)'
;MKQIPTLKLYCFVDETGQDTEGKFFCVVAILTKSEKVDELRQNLINTEIKTKKISSKWGKTNVKVRQNYLQNAISHVKKSSRVYFAVFHNSKEFTALTAFTITQVISLYSKGGKNSWFIIIDGLNSVEQDKTLRIVKNYYINYRKISGKTDQSEPILRLADSFAGLIRDYEEHQSYASKIFNQTLASGCLTQIQK
;
A
#
# COMPACT_ATOMS: atom_id res chain seq x y z
N MET A 1 33.91 -17.17 0.92
CA MET A 1 32.84 -16.39 0.28
C MET A 1 32.09 -15.60 1.36
N LYS A 2 32.02 -14.27 1.28
CA LYS A 2 31.21 -13.48 2.22
C LYS A 2 29.72 -13.76 1.93
N GLN A 3 28.99 -14.19 2.95
CA GLN A 3 27.54 -14.41 2.86
C GLN A 3 26.88 -13.07 2.55
N ILE A 4 26.17 -12.96 1.42
CA ILE A 4 25.43 -11.73 1.08
C ILE A 4 24.30 -11.60 2.10
N PRO A 5 24.26 -10.53 2.93
CA PRO A 5 23.22 -10.36 3.93
C PRO A 5 21.85 -10.29 3.23
N THR A 6 20.90 -11.06 3.73
CA THR A 6 19.54 -11.05 3.17
C THR A 6 18.78 -9.85 3.72
N LEU A 7 18.38 -8.93 2.84
CA LEU A 7 17.58 -7.77 3.22
C LEU A 7 16.13 -8.20 3.49
N LYS A 8 15.58 -7.82 4.64
CA LYS A 8 14.18 -8.09 4.99
C LYS A 8 13.31 -6.90 4.58
N LEU A 9 12.31 -7.15 3.74
CA LEU A 9 11.41 -6.14 3.18
C LEU A 9 9.97 -6.46 3.52
N TYR A 10 9.20 -5.43 3.84
CA TYR A 10 7.78 -5.50 4.14
C TYR A 10 6.99 -4.76 3.07
N CYS A 11 5.96 -5.41 2.53
CA CYS A 11 5.03 -4.86 1.55
C CYS A 11 3.62 -4.94 2.13
N PHE A 12 3.06 -3.78 2.50
CA PHE A 12 1.71 -3.66 3.02
C PHE A 12 0.79 -3.24 1.88
N VAL A 13 -0.29 -4.00 1.68
CA VAL A 13 -1.14 -3.88 0.51
C VAL A 13 -2.58 -3.68 0.95
N ASP A 14 -3.24 -2.72 0.33
CA ASP A 14 -4.68 -2.53 0.47
C ASP A 14 -5.30 -2.18 -0.89
N GLU A 15 -6.59 -2.45 -1.01
CA GLU A 15 -7.34 -2.37 -2.26
C GLU A 15 -8.56 -1.46 -2.09
N THR A 16 -9.02 -0.86 -3.19
CA THR A 16 -10.33 -0.20 -3.24
C THR A 16 -10.98 -0.37 -4.61
N GLY A 17 -12.31 -0.32 -4.65
CA GLY A 17 -13.08 -0.35 -5.89
C GLY A 17 -13.69 -1.70 -6.26
N GLN A 18 -13.56 -2.74 -5.41
CA GLN A 18 -14.26 -4.01 -5.62
C GLN A 18 -15.78 -3.82 -5.72
N ASP A 19 -16.32 -2.87 -4.94
CA ASP A 19 -17.73 -2.46 -4.94
C ASP A 19 -18.20 -1.85 -6.27
N THR A 20 -17.27 -1.43 -7.14
CA THR A 20 -17.60 -0.79 -8.42
C THR A 20 -17.85 -1.80 -9.54
N GLU A 21 -17.79 -3.11 -9.24
CA GLU A 21 -18.00 -4.19 -10.19
C GLU A 21 -17.09 -4.07 -11.42
N GLY A 22 -15.83 -3.68 -11.18
CA GLY A 22 -14.77 -3.62 -12.18
C GLY A 22 -14.72 -2.35 -13.00
N LYS A 23 -15.57 -1.35 -12.73
CA LYS A 23 -15.43 -0.01 -13.33
C LYS A 23 -14.12 0.64 -12.92
N PHE A 24 -13.73 0.48 -11.65
CA PHE A 24 -12.51 1.02 -11.07
C PHE A 24 -11.97 0.04 -10.02
N PHE A 25 -10.67 -0.23 -10.06
CA PHE A 25 -10.00 -0.99 -9.03
C PHE A 25 -8.61 -0.42 -8.83
N CYS A 26 -8.25 -0.14 -7.58
CA CYS A 26 -6.93 0.37 -7.24
C CYS A 26 -6.29 -0.51 -6.18
N VAL A 27 -5.02 -0.82 -6.42
CA VAL A 27 -4.16 -1.55 -5.49
C VAL A 27 -3.07 -0.58 -5.04
N VAL A 28 -2.89 -0.44 -3.73
CA VAL A 28 -1.80 0.36 -3.13
C VAL A 28 -0.87 -0.58 -2.38
N ALA A 29 0.43 -0.41 -2.59
CA ALA A 29 1.49 -1.17 -1.95
C ALA A 29 2.53 -0.25 -1.30
N ILE A 30 2.68 -0.34 0.02
CA ILE A 30 3.67 0.39 0.80
C ILE A 30 4.86 -0.53 1.07
N LEU A 31 6.00 -0.18 0.50
CA LEU A 31 7.26 -0.91 0.67
C LEU A 31 8.14 -0.23 1.71
N THR A 32 8.56 -0.98 2.73
CA THR A 32 9.50 -0.51 3.76
C THR A 32 10.51 -1.59 4.12
N LYS A 33 11.69 -1.18 4.59
CA LYS A 33 12.72 -2.09 5.10
C LYS A 33 12.41 -2.46 6.54
N SER A 34 12.78 -3.67 6.96
CA SER A 34 12.50 -4.18 8.30
C SER A 34 12.94 -3.24 9.42
N GLU A 35 14.09 -2.58 9.29
CA GLU A 35 14.64 -1.66 10.29
C GLU A 35 13.87 -0.33 10.40
N LYS A 36 13.00 -0.02 9.43
CA LYS A 36 12.18 1.20 9.39
C LYS A 36 10.71 0.97 9.71
N VAL A 37 10.27 -0.28 9.82
CA VAL A 37 8.85 -0.63 10.06
C VAL A 37 8.36 -0.01 11.35
N ASP A 38 9.04 -0.24 12.48
CA ASP A 38 8.54 0.20 13.79
C ASP A 38 8.61 1.72 13.95
N GLU A 39 9.64 2.37 13.38
CA GLU A 39 9.73 3.82 13.29
C GLU A 39 8.53 4.40 12.51
N LEU A 40 8.22 3.82 11.35
CA LEU A 40 7.09 4.24 10.53
C LEU A 40 5.76 4.04 11.27
N ARG A 41 5.57 2.88 11.92
CA ARG A 41 4.36 2.60 12.73
C ARG A 41 4.14 3.66 13.80
N GLN A 42 5.16 3.94 14.60
CA GLN A 42 5.03 4.90 15.70
C GLN A 42 4.74 6.32 15.19
N ASN A 43 5.42 6.73 14.11
CA ASN A 43 5.17 8.02 13.48
C ASN A 43 3.74 8.15 12.95
N LEU A 44 3.20 7.09 12.34
CA LEU A 44 1.82 7.07 11.85
C LEU A 44 0.81 7.12 12.99
N ILE A 45 1.00 6.35 14.07
CA ILE A 45 0.14 6.40 15.26
C ILE A 45 0.11 7.81 15.85
N ASN A 46 1.29 8.43 16.02
CA ASN A 46 1.38 9.80 16.53
C ASN A 46 0.67 10.80 15.60
N THR A 47 0.78 10.60 14.28
CA THR A 47 0.09 11.42 13.28
C THR A 47 -1.42 11.25 13.35
N GLU A 48 -1.92 10.03 13.51
CA GLU A 48 -3.36 9.74 13.64
C GLU A 48 -3.96 10.41 14.87
N ILE A 49 -3.27 10.36 16.01
CA ILE A 49 -3.68 11.02 17.26
C ILE A 49 -3.71 12.53 17.06
N LYS A 50 -2.60 13.12 16.57
CA LYS A 50 -2.47 14.57 16.34
C LYS A 50 -3.54 15.12 15.41
N THR A 51 -3.87 14.38 14.36
CA THR A 51 -4.80 14.81 13.31
C THR A 51 -6.25 14.45 13.60
N LYS A 52 -6.50 13.70 14.68
CA LYS A 52 -7.80 13.13 15.06
C LYS A 52 -8.39 12.19 14.00
N LYS A 53 -7.56 11.66 13.08
CA LYS A 53 -8.00 10.59 12.18
C LYS A 53 -8.38 9.35 12.97
N ILE A 54 -7.56 9.02 13.98
CA ILE A 54 -7.70 7.79 14.78
C ILE A 54 -7.72 6.57 13.82
N SER A 55 -8.06 5.37 14.28
CA SER A 55 -8.26 4.18 13.44
C SER A 55 -9.52 4.24 12.54
N SER A 56 -10.07 5.43 12.27
CA SER A 56 -11.23 5.59 11.39
C SER A 56 -10.88 5.27 9.94
N LYS A 57 -11.77 4.52 9.26
CA LYS A 57 -11.69 4.22 7.83
C LYS A 57 -11.76 5.50 6.99
N TRP A 58 -11.08 5.53 5.85
CA TRP A 58 -11.05 6.69 4.95
C TRP A 58 -12.45 7.27 4.69
N GLY A 59 -13.38 6.46 4.18
CA GLY A 59 -14.74 6.88 3.82
C GLY A 59 -15.57 7.47 4.98
N LYS A 60 -15.27 7.12 6.23
CA LYS A 60 -15.98 7.64 7.42
C LYS A 60 -15.33 8.90 8.03
N THR A 61 -14.13 9.23 7.59
CA THR A 61 -13.35 10.36 8.12
C THR A 61 -13.75 11.66 7.43
N ASN A 62 -13.83 12.79 8.14
CA ASN A 62 -14.09 14.09 7.52
C ASN A 62 -12.94 14.48 6.57
N VAL A 63 -13.27 15.11 5.43
CA VAL A 63 -12.29 15.56 4.42
C VAL A 63 -11.15 16.40 5.01
N LYS A 64 -11.40 17.34 5.92
CA LYS A 64 -10.34 18.14 6.56
C LYS A 64 -9.36 17.27 7.36
N VAL A 65 -9.88 16.26 8.05
CA VAL A 65 -9.06 15.31 8.82
C VAL A 65 -8.22 14.43 7.90
N ARG A 66 -8.81 13.94 6.79
CA ARG A 66 -8.10 13.18 5.75
C ARG A 66 -6.91 13.95 5.18
N GLN A 67 -7.15 15.20 4.79
CA GLN A 67 -6.11 16.08 4.24
C GLN A 67 -4.99 16.32 5.25
N ASN A 68 -5.34 16.68 6.48
CA ASN A 68 -4.37 16.93 7.54
C ASN A 68 -3.54 15.68 7.85
N TYR A 69 -4.18 14.52 7.94
CA TYR A 69 -3.49 13.24 8.11
C TYR A 69 -2.46 12.99 7.01
N LEU A 70 -2.87 13.00 5.73
CA LEU A 70 -1.96 12.72 4.62
C LEU A 70 -0.82 13.73 4.55
N GLN A 71 -1.09 15.02 4.70
CA GLN A 71 -0.07 16.07 4.67
C GLN A 71 1.02 15.84 5.73
N ASN A 72 0.65 15.40 6.94
CA ASN A 72 1.62 15.07 7.99
C ASN A 72 2.32 13.73 7.70
N ALA A 73 1.58 12.70 7.28
CA ALA A 73 2.09 11.35 7.05
C ALA A 73 3.13 11.27 5.92
N ILE A 74 2.96 12.04 4.83
CA ILE A 74 3.85 12.04 3.65
C ILE A 74 5.32 12.26 4.03
N SER A 75 5.59 13.11 5.02
CA SER A 75 6.95 13.40 5.46
C SER A 75 7.64 12.18 6.09
N HIS A 76 6.90 11.35 6.82
CA HIS A 76 7.39 10.11 7.42
C HIS A 76 7.55 9.03 6.36
N VAL A 77 6.60 8.94 5.43
CA VAL A 77 6.64 7.99 4.31
C VAL A 77 7.91 8.20 3.48
N LYS A 78 8.21 9.42 3.05
CA LYS A 78 9.41 9.72 2.25
C LYS A 78 10.74 9.29 2.91
N LYS A 79 10.78 9.25 4.25
CA LYS A 79 11.98 8.88 5.00
C LYS A 79 12.13 7.37 5.18
N SER A 80 11.01 6.64 5.26
CA SER A 80 10.98 5.28 5.81
C SER A 80 10.34 4.26 4.88
N SER A 81 9.68 4.68 3.79
CA SER A 81 9.00 3.80 2.85
C SER A 81 8.87 4.41 1.45
N ARG A 82 8.30 3.63 0.53
CA ARG A 82 7.84 4.08 -0.78
C ARG A 82 6.43 3.55 -1.02
N VAL A 83 5.58 4.35 -1.65
CA VAL A 83 4.21 3.95 -1.98
C VAL A 83 4.11 3.75 -3.47
N TYR A 84 3.63 2.57 -3.85
CA TYR A 84 3.32 2.21 -5.22
C TYR A 84 1.80 2.04 -5.35
N PHE A 85 1.28 2.33 -6.53
CA PHE A 85 -0.12 2.06 -6.82
C PHE A 85 -0.31 1.65 -8.28
N ALA A 86 -1.39 0.90 -8.53
CA ALA A 86 -1.87 0.62 -9.87
C ALA A 86 -3.38 0.86 -9.92
N VAL A 87 -3.86 1.42 -11.03
CA VAL A 87 -5.28 1.65 -11.29
C VAL A 87 -5.69 0.80 -12.49
N PHE A 88 -6.80 0.10 -12.32
CA PHE A 88 -7.39 -0.80 -13.29
C PHE A 88 -8.83 -0.38 -13.56
N HIS A 89 -9.22 -0.49 -14.83
CA HIS A 89 -10.56 -0.19 -15.30
C HIS A 89 -11.04 -1.40 -16.12
N ASN A 90 -12.34 -1.62 -16.14
CA ASN A 90 -13.02 -2.66 -16.91
C ASN A 90 -12.51 -4.08 -16.64
N SER A 91 -12.24 -4.42 -15.37
CA SER A 91 -11.83 -5.77 -14.97
C SER A 91 -12.31 -6.12 -13.57
N LYS A 92 -12.74 -7.38 -13.39
CA LYS A 92 -13.10 -7.97 -12.09
C LYS A 92 -12.06 -8.98 -11.61
N GLU A 93 -10.89 -9.05 -12.26
CA GLU A 93 -9.83 -10.00 -11.90
C GLU A 93 -9.04 -9.54 -10.67
N PHE A 94 -9.73 -9.08 -9.61
CA PHE A 94 -9.14 -8.37 -8.47
C PHE A 94 -7.92 -9.12 -7.90
N THR A 95 -8.04 -10.42 -7.62
CA THR A 95 -6.94 -11.26 -7.14
C THR A 95 -5.71 -11.24 -8.06
N ALA A 96 -5.91 -11.36 -9.37
CA ALA A 96 -4.81 -11.37 -10.33
C ALA A 96 -4.16 -9.99 -10.45
N LEU A 97 -4.96 -8.92 -10.40
CA LEU A 97 -4.49 -7.54 -10.47
C LEU A 97 -3.72 -7.12 -9.20
N THR A 98 -4.17 -7.56 -8.03
CA THR A 98 -3.43 -7.44 -6.76
C THR A 98 -2.08 -8.16 -6.85
N ALA A 99 -2.09 -9.43 -7.28
CA ALA A 99 -0.87 -10.22 -7.44
C ALA A 99 0.10 -9.62 -8.45
N PHE A 100 -0.41 -9.10 -9.56
CA PHE A 100 0.37 -8.37 -10.57
C PHE A 100 1.04 -7.15 -9.95
N THR A 101 0.29 -6.30 -9.26
CA THR A 101 0.82 -5.08 -8.60
C THR A 101 1.95 -5.43 -7.63
N ILE A 102 1.74 -6.43 -6.77
CA ILE A 102 2.75 -6.91 -5.81
C ILE A 102 4.01 -7.38 -6.54
N THR A 103 3.85 -8.18 -7.59
CA THR A 103 4.97 -8.71 -8.39
C THR A 103 5.78 -7.58 -9.03
N GLN A 104 5.12 -6.57 -9.57
CA GLN A 104 5.77 -5.40 -10.16
C GLN A 104 6.56 -4.60 -9.12
N VAL A 105 5.99 -4.33 -7.94
CA VAL A 105 6.72 -3.66 -6.83
C VAL A 105 7.98 -4.43 -6.46
N ILE A 106 7.86 -5.75 -6.35
CA ILE A 106 8.97 -6.62 -5.96
C ILE A 106 10.05 -6.62 -7.04
N SER A 107 9.66 -6.71 -8.32
CA SER A 107 10.58 -6.66 -9.47
C SER A 107 11.36 -5.35 -9.53
N LEU A 108 10.68 -4.22 -9.32
CA LEU A 108 11.31 -2.88 -9.30
C LEU A 108 12.39 -2.76 -8.22
N TYR A 109 12.22 -3.43 -7.07
CA TYR A 109 13.18 -3.38 -5.96
C TYR A 109 14.26 -4.48 -6.03
N SER A 110 13.96 -5.62 -6.64
CA SER A 110 14.82 -6.84 -6.58
C SER A 110 16.05 -6.82 -7.49
N LYS A 111 16.33 -5.71 -8.20
CA LYS A 111 17.48 -5.58 -9.12
C LYS A 111 18.88 -5.67 -8.47
N GLY A 112 19.02 -6.02 -7.18
CA GLY A 112 20.27 -5.84 -6.44
C GLY A 112 20.64 -6.84 -5.33
N GLY A 113 19.97 -7.99 -5.15
CA GLY A 113 20.44 -8.98 -4.17
C GLY A 113 19.39 -9.97 -3.64
N LYS A 114 19.80 -10.79 -2.65
CA LYS A 114 18.89 -11.72 -1.95
C LYS A 114 18.00 -10.95 -0.97
N ASN A 115 16.70 -10.94 -1.24
CA ASN A 115 15.68 -10.31 -0.39
C ASN A 115 14.78 -11.38 0.26
N SER A 116 14.34 -11.14 1.49
CA SER A 116 13.25 -11.86 2.14
C SER A 116 12.04 -10.95 2.22
N TRP A 117 10.96 -11.34 1.55
CA TRP A 117 9.73 -10.55 1.45
C TRP A 117 8.69 -10.97 2.49
N PHE A 118 8.09 -10.00 3.16
CA PHE A 118 6.93 -10.15 4.03
C PHE A 118 5.82 -9.31 3.42
N ILE A 119 4.80 -9.96 2.88
CA ILE A 119 3.69 -9.26 2.22
C ILE A 119 2.51 -9.32 3.20
N ILE A 120 1.80 -8.22 3.41
CA ILE A 120 0.64 -8.15 4.29
C ILE A 120 -0.46 -7.52 3.45
N ILE A 121 -1.58 -8.21 3.28
CA ILE A 121 -2.69 -7.75 2.43
C ILE A 121 -3.92 -7.63 3.31
N ASP A 122 -4.52 -6.44 3.35
CA ASP A 122 -5.80 -6.24 4.05
C ASP A 122 -6.98 -6.76 3.20
N GLY A 123 -8.09 -7.08 3.86
CA GLY A 123 -9.37 -7.32 3.20
C GLY A 123 -9.53 -8.62 2.40
N LEU A 124 -8.48 -9.40 2.13
CA LEU A 124 -8.62 -10.69 1.46
C LEU A 124 -9.10 -11.79 2.43
N ASN A 125 -9.98 -12.68 1.96
CA ASN A 125 -10.24 -13.94 2.68
C ASN A 125 -9.09 -14.95 2.46
N SER A 126 -9.09 -16.06 3.20
CA SER A 126 -8.02 -17.08 3.13
C SER A 126 -7.85 -17.67 1.73
N VAL A 127 -8.94 -17.88 1.00
CA VAL A 127 -8.92 -18.44 -0.37
C VAL A 127 -8.29 -17.45 -1.35
N GLU A 128 -8.65 -16.17 -1.25
CA GLU A 128 -8.08 -15.11 -2.09
C GLU A 128 -6.61 -14.89 -1.78
N GLN A 129 -6.23 -14.91 -0.50
CA GLN A 129 -4.82 -14.87 -0.09
C GLN A 129 -4.04 -16.01 -0.73
N ASP A 130 -4.53 -17.24 -0.64
CA ASP A 130 -3.87 -18.42 -1.21
C ASP A 130 -3.73 -18.33 -2.73
N LYS A 131 -4.74 -17.78 -3.43
CA LYS A 131 -4.65 -17.55 -4.87
C LYS A 131 -3.62 -16.48 -5.21
N THR A 132 -3.67 -15.32 -4.56
CA THR A 132 -2.68 -14.23 -4.74
C THR A 132 -1.26 -14.73 -4.47
N LEU A 133 -1.09 -15.48 -3.38
CA LEU A 133 0.16 -16.15 -2.97
C LEU A 133 0.73 -17.02 -4.07
N ARG A 134 -0.09 -17.93 -4.63
CA ARG A 134 0.33 -18.84 -5.70
C ARG A 134 0.81 -18.07 -6.93
N ILE A 135 0.10 -17.01 -7.32
CA ILE A 135 0.47 -16.17 -8.45
C ILE A 135 1.82 -15.50 -8.17
N VAL A 136 1.98 -14.82 -7.03
CA VAL A 136 3.23 -14.13 -6.66
C VAL A 136 4.42 -15.11 -6.57
N LYS A 137 4.20 -16.32 -6.04
CA LYS A 137 5.24 -17.35 -5.95
C LYS A 137 5.73 -17.82 -7.32
N ASN A 138 4.82 -17.97 -8.28
CA ASN A 138 5.15 -18.40 -9.63
C ASN A 138 6.05 -17.39 -10.37
N TYR A 139 6.07 -16.13 -9.93
CA TYR A 139 6.99 -15.10 -10.42
C TYR A 139 8.36 -15.09 -9.70
N TYR A 140 8.81 -16.23 -9.15
CA TYR A 140 10.16 -16.48 -8.62
C TYR A 140 10.56 -15.71 -7.34
N ILE A 141 9.58 -15.29 -6.52
CA ILE A 141 9.84 -14.48 -5.34
C ILE A 141 9.84 -15.36 -4.07
N ASN A 142 10.98 -15.39 -3.36
CA ASN A 142 11.06 -15.94 -2.02
C ASN A 142 10.44 -14.96 -1.01
N TYR A 143 9.15 -15.13 -0.71
CA TYR A 143 8.48 -14.46 0.41
C TYR A 143 8.28 -15.43 1.58
N ARG A 144 8.32 -14.90 2.81
CA ARG A 144 8.27 -15.69 4.05
C ARG A 144 6.89 -15.76 4.69
N LYS A 145 6.03 -14.76 4.47
CA LYS A 145 4.69 -14.72 5.09
C LYS A 145 3.77 -13.79 4.32
N ILE A 146 2.55 -14.28 4.02
CA ILE A 146 1.39 -13.43 3.79
C ILE A 146 0.46 -13.58 4.98
N SER A 147 0.12 -12.46 5.61
CA SER A 147 -0.77 -12.43 6.77
C SER A 147 -2.02 -11.67 6.39
N GLY A 148 -3.14 -12.38 6.41
CA GLY A 148 -4.49 -11.87 6.24
C GLY A 148 -5.15 -11.29 7.47
N LYS A 149 -4.39 -11.00 8.52
CA LYS A 149 -4.98 -10.50 9.75
C LYS A 149 -5.44 -9.07 9.52
N THR A 150 -6.75 -8.92 9.39
CA THR A 150 -7.48 -7.70 9.73
C THR A 150 -7.05 -7.31 11.13
N ASP A 151 -6.35 -6.21 11.22
CA ASP A 151 -6.44 -5.45 12.44
C ASP A 151 -6.39 -3.97 12.11
N GLN A 152 -7.47 -3.28 12.46
CA GLN A 152 -7.44 -1.82 12.57
C GLN A 152 -6.36 -1.34 13.56
N SER A 153 -5.57 -2.25 14.16
CA SER A 153 -4.32 -1.97 14.87
C SER A 153 -3.11 -1.69 13.97
N GLU A 154 -3.00 -2.17 12.73
CA GLU A 154 -1.78 -1.93 11.90
C GLU A 154 -1.81 -0.57 11.17
N PRO A 155 -1.05 0.45 11.64
CA PRO A 155 -1.09 1.79 11.08
C PRO A 155 -0.62 1.87 9.63
N ILE A 156 0.26 0.96 9.17
CA ILE A 156 0.75 1.01 7.80
C ILE A 156 -0.33 0.53 6.81
N LEU A 157 -1.18 -0.44 7.20
CA LEU A 157 -2.35 -0.82 6.39
C LEU A 157 -3.39 0.30 6.34
N ARG A 158 -3.63 0.99 7.47
CA ARG A 158 -4.51 2.19 7.48
C ARG A 158 -3.98 3.33 6.63
N LEU A 159 -2.65 3.44 6.49
CA LEU A 159 -2.04 4.37 5.54
C LEU A 159 -2.26 3.91 4.10
N ALA A 160 -2.18 2.62 3.80
CA ALA A 160 -2.50 2.07 2.48
C ALA A 160 -3.97 2.35 2.10
N ASP A 161 -4.94 2.11 3.01
CA ASP A 161 -6.36 2.51 2.88
C ASP A 161 -6.51 4.00 2.56
N SER A 162 -5.73 4.84 3.26
CA SER A 162 -5.78 6.30 3.06
C SER A 162 -5.27 6.73 1.68
N PHE A 163 -4.23 6.07 1.16
CA PHE A 163 -3.76 6.32 -0.20
C PHE A 163 -4.71 5.76 -1.25
N ALA A 164 -5.26 4.55 -1.04
CA ALA A 164 -6.25 3.95 -1.92
C ALA A 164 -7.49 4.86 -2.03
N GLY A 165 -7.97 5.34 -0.89
CA GLY A 165 -9.06 6.31 -0.79
C GLY A 165 -8.74 7.65 -1.45
N LEU A 166 -7.53 8.20 -1.28
CA LEU A 166 -7.11 9.42 -1.98
C LEU A 166 -7.13 9.23 -3.51
N ILE A 167 -6.64 8.09 -4.00
CA ILE A 167 -6.58 7.78 -5.44
C ILE A 167 -8.00 7.64 -5.99
N ARG A 168 -8.87 6.92 -5.29
CA ARG A 168 -10.29 6.85 -5.65
C ARG A 168 -10.94 8.23 -5.70
N ASP A 169 -10.76 9.03 -4.66
CA ASP A 169 -11.33 10.39 -4.62
C ASP A 169 -10.77 11.28 -5.75
N TYR A 170 -9.51 11.08 -6.16
CA TYR A 170 -8.92 11.78 -7.31
C TYR A 170 -9.58 11.35 -8.63
N GLU A 171 -9.74 10.04 -8.86
CA GLU A 171 -10.40 9.48 -10.05
C GLU A 171 -11.89 9.86 -10.11
N GLU A 172 -12.55 9.99 -8.96
CA GLU A 172 -13.93 10.50 -8.82
C GLU A 172 -14.01 12.04 -8.86
N HIS A 173 -12.92 12.73 -9.20
CA HIS A 173 -12.84 14.19 -9.37
C HIS A 173 -13.21 15.02 -8.14
N GLN A 174 -12.96 14.49 -6.93
CA GLN A 174 -13.12 15.25 -5.70
C GLN A 174 -12.11 16.41 -5.67
N SER A 175 -12.61 17.64 -5.56
CA SER A 175 -11.83 18.87 -5.69
C SER A 175 -10.61 18.93 -4.77
N TYR A 176 -10.72 18.35 -3.58
CA TYR A 176 -9.65 18.36 -2.61
C TYR A 176 -8.51 17.36 -2.90
N ALA A 177 -8.82 16.25 -3.58
CA ALA A 177 -7.89 15.14 -3.77
C ALA A 177 -6.79 15.51 -4.77
N SER A 178 -7.15 16.26 -5.83
CA SER A 178 -6.25 16.69 -6.90
C SER A 178 -4.96 17.33 -6.40
N LYS A 179 -5.06 18.27 -5.44
CA LYS A 179 -3.88 18.95 -4.91
C LYS A 179 -2.95 17.99 -4.18
N ILE A 180 -3.50 17.12 -3.32
CA ILE A 180 -2.70 16.19 -2.52
C ILE A 180 -2.07 15.13 -3.42
N PHE A 181 -2.85 14.55 -4.33
CA PHE A 181 -2.39 13.52 -5.26
C PHE A 181 -1.25 14.02 -6.15
N ASN A 182 -1.42 15.19 -6.78
CA ASN A 182 -0.37 15.74 -7.64
C ASN A 182 0.91 16.08 -6.87
N GLN A 183 0.79 16.59 -5.64
CA GLN A 183 1.93 16.87 -4.78
C GLN A 183 2.66 15.60 -4.31
N THR A 184 1.93 14.54 -3.96
CA THR A 184 2.53 13.26 -3.55
C THR A 184 3.25 12.59 -4.70
N LEU A 185 2.63 12.58 -5.89
CA LEU A 185 3.21 12.05 -7.12
C LEU A 185 4.48 12.81 -7.53
N ALA A 186 4.40 14.14 -7.65
CA ALA A 186 5.54 14.98 -8.04
C ALA A 186 6.74 14.87 -7.07
N SER A 187 6.46 14.57 -5.80
CA SER A 187 7.50 14.43 -4.79
C SER A 187 8.15 13.04 -4.71
N GLY A 188 7.75 12.10 -5.57
CA GLY A 188 8.26 10.72 -5.60
C GLY A 188 7.82 9.86 -4.41
N CYS A 189 6.91 10.36 -3.57
CA CYS A 189 6.34 9.61 -2.45
C CYS A 189 5.40 8.50 -2.95
N LEU A 190 4.62 8.84 -3.98
CA LEU A 190 3.68 7.96 -4.66
C LEU A 190 4.23 7.66 -6.06
N THR A 191 4.26 6.40 -6.46
CA THR A 191 4.75 5.96 -7.78
C THR A 191 3.71 5.07 -8.44
N GLN A 192 3.29 5.43 -9.65
CA GLN A 192 2.39 4.60 -10.43
C GLN A 192 3.15 3.44 -11.07
N ILE A 193 2.62 2.23 -10.91
CA ILE A 193 3.06 1.06 -11.67
C ILE A 193 2.43 1.15 -13.06
N GLN A 194 3.27 1.22 -14.08
CA GLN A 194 2.80 1.16 -15.46
C GLN A 194 2.33 -0.27 -15.77
N LYS A 195 1.18 -0.35 -16.43
CA LYS A 195 0.69 -1.58 -17.06
C LYS A 195 1.58 -1.97 -18.23
#